data_AF-A0A106BJE4-F1
#
_entry.id   AF-A0A106BJE4-F1
#
_cell.length_a   1.000
_cell.length_b   1.000
_cell.length_c   1.000
_cell.angle_alpha   90.00
_cell.angle_beta   90.00
_cell.angle_gamma   90.00
#
_symmetry.space_group_name_H-M   'P 1'
#
loop_
_entity.id
_entity.type
_entity.pdbx_description
1 polymer ?
#
loop_
_entity_poly.entity_id
_entity_poly.type
_entity_poly.pdbx_seq_one_letter_code
_entity_poly.pdbx_strand_id
1 'polypeptide(L)'
;MLEKGLHFVFVTPSDFGNLCRVQLEQGDVQGAAATLKKNKTTLQASPEGRLVMAVTQGMVQIRSGKLKDAAKAVEEAMALRAGETRGDASLQLDMADACMAGGRHDEADGIVAEVARNAHDSEALLAKARKLYDEAGRTEACAKLYDEAERTEAGTAVLALATADVRKLNNEGVVLAQRGDFRTAVDKLQTACAEAPHNPRIMMNAVWVILKYIDQAGMDEKMIEAARRHLEEAERQGPGHTRIAGLRLHLKDVESRFGIQR
;
A
#
# COMPACT_ATOMS: atom_id res chain seq x y z
N MET A 1 10.24 -44.03 0.67
CA MET A 1 8.95 -43.42 0.32
C MET A 1 9.23 -41.94 0.04
N LEU A 2 9.23 -41.57 -1.24
CA LEU A 2 9.42 -40.18 -1.67
C LEU A 2 8.12 -39.39 -1.47
N GLU A 3 8.32 -38.14 -1.05
CA GLU A 3 7.37 -37.09 -0.72
C GLU A 3 6.25 -36.91 -1.75
N LYS A 4 5.04 -36.72 -1.25
CA LYS A 4 3.92 -36.17 -2.03
C LYS A 4 3.10 -35.21 -1.15
N GLY A 5 3.02 -33.96 -1.59
CA GLY A 5 1.76 -33.22 -1.48
C GLY A 5 1.64 -32.13 -0.42
N LEU A 6 2.73 -31.50 0.02
CA LEU A 6 2.59 -30.14 0.56
C LEU A 6 2.44 -29.19 -0.62
N HIS A 7 1.19 -28.95 -1.02
CA HIS A 7 0.82 -27.70 -1.67
C HIS A 7 1.11 -26.58 -0.66
N PHE A 8 2.39 -26.20 -0.53
CA PHE A 8 2.79 -24.93 0.03
C PHE A 8 2.32 -23.86 -0.96
N VAL A 9 1.02 -23.56 -0.94
CA VAL A 9 0.61 -22.18 -1.16
C VAL A 9 1.30 -21.45 0.00
N PHE A 10 2.31 -20.64 -0.31
CA PHE A 10 3.07 -19.90 0.69
C PHE A 10 2.11 -19.01 1.48
N VAL A 11 1.63 -19.49 2.63
CA VAL A 11 0.75 -18.72 3.51
C VAL A 11 1.59 -17.57 4.05
N THR A 12 1.23 -16.35 3.66
CA THR A 12 1.92 -15.15 4.11
C THR A 12 1.38 -14.71 5.47
N PRO A 13 2.11 -13.86 6.20
CA PRO A 13 1.54 -13.16 7.34
C PRO A 13 0.20 -12.47 7.03
N SER A 14 0.08 -11.81 5.87
CA SER A 14 -1.15 -11.13 5.45
C SER A 14 -2.34 -12.07 5.28
N ASP A 15 -2.15 -13.32 4.85
CA ASP A 15 -3.23 -14.31 4.75
C ASP A 15 -3.88 -14.60 6.11
N PHE A 16 -3.08 -14.66 7.18
CA PHE A 16 -3.60 -14.84 8.54
C PHE A 16 -4.41 -13.63 9.00
N GLY A 17 -3.94 -12.41 8.70
CA GLY A 17 -4.67 -11.18 9.00
C GLY A 17 -6.01 -11.13 8.27
N ASN A 18 -6.01 -11.45 6.97
CA ASN A 18 -7.22 -11.52 6.15
C ASN A 18 -8.23 -12.56 6.68
N LEU A 19 -7.76 -13.76 7.04
CA LEU A 19 -8.61 -14.79 7.64
C LEU A 19 -9.24 -14.31 8.95
N CYS A 20 -8.44 -13.75 9.86
CA CYS A 20 -8.96 -13.26 11.13
C CYS A 20 -9.96 -12.12 10.94
N ARG A 21 -9.74 -11.23 9.97
CA ARG A 21 -10.71 -10.17 9.62
C ARG A 21 -12.04 -10.76 9.18
N VAL A 22 -12.04 -11.73 8.26
CA VAL A 22 -13.27 -12.40 7.81
C VAL A 22 -13.99 -13.08 8.98
N GLN A 23 -13.25 -13.74 9.88
CA GLN A 23 -13.83 -14.33 11.09
C GLN A 23 -14.49 -13.26 11.98
N LEU A 24 -13.85 -12.11 12.18
CA LEU A 24 -14.41 -11.01 12.98
C LEU A 24 -15.62 -10.35 12.32
N GLU A 25 -15.64 -10.20 11.00
CA GLU A 25 -16.80 -9.72 10.24
C GLU A 25 -18.00 -10.67 10.36
N GLN A 26 -17.76 -11.97 10.50
CA GLN A 26 -18.78 -12.98 10.76
C GLN A 26 -19.19 -13.08 12.25
N GLY A 27 -18.56 -12.30 13.13
CA GLY A 27 -18.78 -12.35 14.58
C GLY A 27 -18.05 -13.50 15.29
N ASP A 28 -17.22 -14.27 14.60
CA ASP A 28 -16.41 -15.36 15.16
C ASP A 28 -15.13 -14.84 15.83
N VAL A 29 -15.30 -14.11 16.93
CA VAL A 29 -14.19 -13.54 17.72
C VAL A 29 -13.30 -14.65 18.31
N GLN A 30 -13.88 -15.80 18.68
CA GLN A 30 -13.13 -16.92 19.23
C GLN A 30 -12.28 -17.61 18.18
N GLY A 31 -12.80 -17.80 16.97
CA GLY A 31 -12.06 -18.32 15.84
C GLY A 31 -10.86 -17.44 15.48
N ALA A 32 -11.06 -16.12 15.41
CA ALA A 32 -9.96 -15.18 15.18
C ALA A 32 -8.87 -15.28 16.26
N ALA A 33 -9.25 -15.34 17.55
CA ALA A 33 -8.31 -15.50 18.65
C ALA A 33 -7.55 -16.84 18.58
N ALA A 34 -8.24 -17.92 18.20
CA ALA A 34 -7.65 -19.24 18.03
C ALA A 34 -6.66 -19.28 16.84
N THR A 35 -7.01 -18.64 15.72
CA THR A 35 -6.13 -18.50 14.55
C THR A 35 -4.83 -17.79 14.94
N LEU A 36 -4.90 -16.67 15.67
CA LEU A 36 -3.71 -15.98 16.17
C LEU A 36 -2.88 -16.86 17.10
N LYS A 37 -3.51 -17.54 18.05
CA LYS A 37 -2.83 -18.40 19.01
C LYS A 37 -2.10 -19.56 18.32
N LYS A 38 -2.75 -20.22 17.37
CA LYS A 38 -2.18 -21.37 16.63
C LYS A 38 -0.97 -20.97 15.78
N ASN A 39 -1.01 -19.76 15.21
CA ASN A 39 0.02 -19.30 14.27
C ASN A 39 1.01 -18.30 14.89
N LYS A 40 1.00 -18.14 16.22
CA LYS A 40 1.83 -17.17 16.95
C LYS A 40 3.31 -17.30 16.61
N THR A 41 3.87 -18.52 16.63
CA THR A 41 5.29 -18.75 16.33
C THR A 41 5.66 -18.31 14.91
N THR A 42 4.79 -18.62 13.93
CA THR A 42 4.98 -18.24 12.53
C THR A 42 4.92 -16.73 12.36
N LEU A 43 3.92 -16.06 12.95
CA LEU A 43 3.75 -14.61 12.87
C LEU A 43 4.89 -13.86 13.59
N GLN A 44 5.38 -14.38 14.72
CA GLN A 44 6.47 -13.75 15.47
C GLN A 44 7.83 -13.84 14.76
N ALA A 45 7.97 -14.71 13.76
CA ALA A 45 9.23 -14.92 13.06
C ALA A 45 9.66 -13.76 12.15
N SER A 46 8.74 -12.86 11.78
CA SER A 46 9.04 -11.70 10.93
C SER A 46 8.48 -10.40 11.51
N PRO A 47 9.07 -9.23 11.21
CA PRO A 47 8.48 -7.94 11.58
C PRO A 47 7.03 -7.80 11.06
N GLU A 48 6.79 -8.15 9.79
CA GLU A 48 5.46 -8.09 9.18
C GLU A 48 4.45 -8.99 9.91
N GLY A 49 4.83 -10.21 10.28
CA GLY A 49 3.94 -11.08 11.04
C GLY A 49 3.67 -10.59 12.47
N ARG A 50 4.65 -9.95 13.12
CA ARG A 50 4.43 -9.27 14.40
C ARG A 50 3.41 -8.13 14.24
N LEU A 51 3.48 -7.37 13.15
CA LEU A 51 2.53 -6.30 12.86
C LEU A 51 1.12 -6.87 12.63
N VAL A 52 0.98 -7.89 11.79
CA VAL A 52 -0.30 -8.58 11.56
C VAL A 52 -0.89 -9.07 12.89
N MET A 53 -0.07 -9.71 13.72
CA MET A 53 -0.50 -10.22 15.00
C MET A 53 -0.99 -9.09 15.93
N ALA A 54 -0.23 -8.00 16.04
CA ALA A 54 -0.58 -6.85 16.90
C ALA A 54 -1.89 -6.18 16.45
N VAL A 55 -2.04 -5.88 15.15
CA VAL A 55 -3.26 -5.25 14.59
C VAL A 55 -4.48 -6.15 14.81
N THR A 56 -4.37 -7.42 14.43
CA THR A 56 -5.48 -8.38 14.55
C THR A 56 -5.84 -8.62 16.02
N GLN A 57 -4.84 -8.70 16.90
CA GLN A 57 -5.07 -8.82 18.34
C GLN A 57 -5.84 -7.60 18.88
N GLY A 58 -5.48 -6.39 18.44
CA GLY A 58 -6.22 -5.17 18.76
C GLY A 58 -7.70 -5.28 18.38
N MET A 59 -7.99 -5.68 17.14
CA MET A 59 -9.35 -5.88 16.65
C MET A 59 -10.14 -6.93 17.46
N VAL A 60 -9.53 -8.08 17.78
CA VAL A 60 -10.14 -9.13 18.62
C VAL A 60 -10.49 -8.57 20.00
N GLN A 61 -9.61 -7.79 20.61
CA GLN A 61 -9.83 -7.21 21.93
C GLN A 61 -10.92 -6.14 21.92
N ILE A 62 -10.97 -5.31 20.87
CA ILE A 62 -12.06 -4.32 20.66
C ILE A 62 -13.40 -5.04 20.59
N ARG A 63 -13.52 -6.06 19.73
CA ARG A 63 -14.76 -6.85 19.59
C ARG A 63 -15.13 -7.61 20.87
N SER A 64 -14.16 -7.91 21.72
CA SER A 64 -14.36 -8.54 23.03
C SER A 64 -14.66 -7.54 24.17
N GLY A 65 -14.71 -6.23 23.90
CA GLY A 65 -14.90 -5.18 24.92
C GLY A 65 -13.69 -4.94 25.83
N LYS A 66 -12.52 -5.51 25.51
CA LYS A 66 -11.30 -5.43 26.32
C LYS A 66 -10.42 -4.26 25.88
N LEU A 67 -10.95 -3.04 26.04
CA LEU A 67 -10.33 -1.82 25.50
C LEU A 67 -8.90 -1.55 26.00
N LYS A 68 -8.58 -1.91 27.26
CA LYS A 68 -7.21 -1.77 27.79
C LYS A 68 -6.20 -2.68 27.08
N ASP A 69 -6.60 -3.89 26.74
CA ASP A 69 -5.72 -4.84 26.04
C ASP A 69 -5.65 -4.48 24.55
N ALA A 70 -6.74 -3.95 23.98
CA ALA A 70 -6.73 -3.38 22.64
C ALA A 70 -5.74 -2.22 22.52
N ALA A 71 -5.74 -1.28 23.49
CA ALA A 71 -4.83 -0.14 23.49
C ALA A 71 -3.36 -0.58 23.44
N LYS A 72 -2.97 -1.58 24.25
CA LYS A 72 -1.62 -2.14 24.22
C LYS A 72 -1.24 -2.75 22.87
N ALA A 73 -2.17 -3.49 22.26
CA ALA A 73 -1.94 -4.09 20.95
C ALA A 73 -1.80 -3.03 19.83
N VAL A 74 -2.58 -1.94 19.92
CA VAL A 74 -2.48 -0.79 19.00
C VAL A 74 -1.15 -0.05 19.22
N GLU A 75 -0.70 0.13 20.45
CA GLU A 75 0.62 0.71 20.75
C GLU A 75 1.76 -0.13 20.15
N GLU A 76 1.71 -1.45 20.28
CA GLU A 76 2.68 -2.37 19.66
C GLU A 76 2.67 -2.25 18.12
N ALA A 77 1.48 -2.24 17.51
CA ALA A 77 1.34 -2.06 16.07
C ALA A 77 1.93 -0.72 15.60
N MET A 78 1.68 0.38 16.34
CA MET A 78 2.24 1.70 16.05
C MET A 78 3.76 1.73 16.19
N ALA A 79 4.32 1.06 17.20
CA ALA A 79 5.77 0.96 17.38
C ALA A 79 6.43 0.19 16.23
N LEU A 80 5.82 -0.92 15.79
CA LEU A 80 6.30 -1.67 14.63
C LEU A 80 6.24 -0.85 13.35
N ARG A 81 5.16 -0.08 13.15
CA ARG A 81 5.00 0.84 12.02
C ARG A 81 6.06 1.94 12.02
N ALA A 82 6.39 2.49 13.20
CA ALA A 82 7.45 3.48 13.34
C ALA A 82 8.83 2.90 13.03
N GLY A 83 9.05 1.60 13.28
CA GLY A 83 10.24 0.85 12.84
C GLY A 83 10.20 0.40 11.37
N GLU A 84 9.53 1.16 10.51
CA GLU A 84 9.39 0.92 9.06
C GLU A 84 8.75 -0.41 8.65
N THR A 85 8.18 -1.16 9.59
CA THR A 85 7.42 -2.37 9.27
C THR A 85 6.04 -1.96 8.77
N ARG A 86 5.76 -2.25 7.50
CA ARG A 86 4.46 -1.99 6.87
C ARG A 86 3.85 -3.32 6.45
N GLY A 87 2.53 -3.44 6.64
CA GLY A 87 1.75 -4.49 6.00
C GLY A 87 1.09 -3.98 4.73
N ASP A 88 0.29 -4.83 4.10
CA ASP A 88 -0.52 -4.42 2.96
C ASP A 88 -1.52 -3.30 3.33
N ALA A 89 -2.02 -2.61 2.31
CA ALA A 89 -2.96 -1.50 2.47
C ALA A 89 -4.21 -1.89 3.27
N SER A 90 -4.65 -3.15 3.21
CA SER A 90 -5.83 -3.59 3.94
C SER A 90 -5.55 -3.77 5.43
N LEU A 91 -4.36 -4.27 5.81
CA LEU A 91 -3.87 -4.33 7.19
C LEU A 91 -3.66 -2.93 7.77
N GLN A 92 -3.17 -1.98 6.96
CA GLN A 92 -3.06 -0.58 7.38
C GLN A 92 -4.44 0.01 7.71
N LEU A 93 -5.47 -0.28 6.89
CA LEU A 93 -6.84 0.13 7.20
C LEU A 93 -7.40 -0.57 8.46
N ASP A 94 -7.07 -1.84 8.68
CA ASP A 94 -7.44 -2.57 9.91
C ASP A 94 -6.77 -1.95 11.16
N MET A 95 -5.54 -1.48 11.02
CA MET A 95 -4.83 -0.76 12.06
C MET A 95 -5.47 0.62 12.33
N ALA A 96 -5.89 1.33 11.29
CA ALA A 96 -6.60 2.59 11.44
C ALA A 96 -7.94 2.40 12.16
N ASP A 97 -8.70 1.35 11.83
CA ASP A 97 -9.93 0.97 12.53
C ASP A 97 -9.68 0.76 14.04
N ALA A 98 -8.65 -0.03 14.36
CA ALA A 98 -8.26 -0.27 15.74
C ALA A 98 -7.84 1.02 16.48
N CYS A 99 -7.14 1.94 15.81
CA CYS A 99 -6.83 3.27 16.34
C CYS A 99 -8.10 4.10 16.59
N MET A 100 -9.05 4.13 15.65
CA MET A 100 -10.30 4.88 15.79
C MET A 100 -11.13 4.36 16.97
N ALA A 101 -11.29 3.04 17.09
CA ALA A 101 -11.99 2.42 18.20
C ALA A 101 -11.31 2.66 19.56
N GLY A 102 -9.99 2.87 19.55
CA GLY A 102 -9.19 3.24 20.72
C GLY A 102 -9.16 4.75 21.04
N GLY A 103 -9.84 5.60 20.26
CA GLY A 103 -9.83 7.06 20.43
C GLY A 103 -8.57 7.77 19.87
N ARG A 104 -7.71 7.05 19.15
CA ARG A 104 -6.47 7.54 18.54
C ARG A 104 -6.74 8.07 17.12
N HIS A 105 -7.51 9.14 17.09
CA HIS A 105 -8.10 9.66 15.86
C HIS A 105 -7.07 10.24 14.89
N ASP A 106 -6.11 11.01 15.37
CA ASP A 106 -5.08 11.63 14.53
C ASP A 106 -4.18 10.58 13.87
N GLU A 107 -3.81 9.52 14.61
CA GLU A 107 -3.01 8.43 14.04
C GLU A 107 -3.80 7.61 13.02
N ALA A 108 -5.08 7.36 13.28
CA ALA A 108 -5.95 6.69 12.31
C ALA A 108 -6.06 7.51 11.02
N ASP A 109 -6.29 8.82 11.15
CA ASP A 109 -6.44 9.75 10.04
C ASP A 109 -5.17 9.82 9.18
N GLY A 110 -3.99 9.85 9.81
CA GLY A 110 -2.70 9.78 9.11
C GLY A 110 -2.49 8.47 8.35
N ILE A 111 -2.88 7.33 8.92
CA ILE A 111 -2.78 6.02 8.26
C ILE A 111 -3.72 5.96 7.04
N VAL A 112 -4.99 6.38 7.19
CA VAL A 112 -5.95 6.35 6.09
C VAL A 112 -5.51 7.28 4.95
N ALA A 113 -5.02 8.49 5.27
CA ALA A 113 -4.50 9.41 4.26
C ALA A 113 -3.32 8.81 3.47
N GLU A 114 -2.42 8.10 4.14
CA GLU A 114 -1.30 7.42 3.50
C GLU A 114 -1.76 6.26 2.60
N VAL A 115 -2.69 5.43 3.06
CA VAL A 115 -3.29 4.35 2.25
C VAL A 115 -3.97 4.94 1.02
N ALA A 116 -4.77 5.99 1.20
CA ALA A 116 -5.47 6.66 0.11
C ALA A 116 -4.48 7.18 -0.94
N ARG A 117 -3.42 7.90 -0.52
CA ARG A 117 -2.37 8.43 -1.41
C ARG A 117 -1.71 7.37 -2.28
N ASN A 118 -1.53 6.17 -1.73
CA ASN A 118 -0.91 5.04 -2.42
C ASN A 118 -1.92 4.11 -3.11
N ALA A 119 -3.22 4.34 -2.92
CA ALA A 119 -4.26 3.56 -3.56
C ALA A 119 -4.19 3.78 -5.07
N HIS A 120 -3.84 2.73 -5.80
CA HIS A 120 -3.78 2.69 -7.26
C HIS A 120 -5.21 2.73 -7.87
N ASP A 121 -6.00 3.77 -7.59
CA ASP A 121 -7.43 3.87 -7.94
C ASP A 121 -8.25 2.64 -7.49
N SER A 122 -7.82 1.98 -6.41
CA SER A 122 -8.53 0.83 -5.85
C SER A 122 -9.81 1.30 -5.16
N GLU A 123 -10.93 1.30 -5.89
CA GLU A 123 -12.23 1.67 -5.34
C GLU A 123 -12.58 0.86 -4.09
N ALA A 124 -12.15 -0.41 -4.03
CA ALA A 124 -12.35 -1.28 -2.89
C ALA A 124 -11.63 -0.80 -1.62
N LEU A 125 -10.35 -0.40 -1.72
CA LEU A 125 -9.60 0.15 -0.58
C LEU A 125 -10.23 1.45 -0.09
N LEU A 126 -10.67 2.28 -1.04
CA LEU A 126 -11.25 3.57 -0.73
C LEU A 126 -12.67 3.44 -0.16
N ALA A 127 -13.44 2.44 -0.61
CA ALA A 127 -14.73 2.08 -0.01
C ALA A 127 -14.56 1.55 1.41
N LYS A 128 -13.54 0.72 1.64
CA LYS A 128 -13.19 0.27 2.99
C LYS A 128 -12.85 1.46 3.90
N ALA A 129 -11.99 2.37 3.45
CA ALA A 129 -11.66 3.58 4.21
C ALA A 129 -12.89 4.42 4.56
N ARG A 130 -13.84 4.61 3.62
CA ARG A 130 -15.11 5.30 3.90
C ARG A 130 -15.93 4.59 4.97
N LYS A 131 -16.10 3.28 4.83
CA LYS A 131 -16.84 2.45 5.78
C LYS A 131 -16.28 2.57 7.21
N LEU A 132 -14.96 2.64 7.37
CA LEU A 132 -14.34 2.80 8.69
C LEU A 132 -14.76 4.10 9.38
N TYR A 133 -14.78 5.22 8.64
CA TYR A 133 -15.24 6.49 9.21
C TYR A 133 -16.72 6.49 9.53
N ASP A 134 -17.54 5.87 8.67
CA ASP A 134 -18.98 5.76 8.89
C ASP A 134 -19.26 4.96 10.18
N GLU A 135 -18.58 3.82 10.36
CA GLU A 135 -18.68 2.98 11.55
C GLU A 135 -18.18 3.67 12.82
N ALA A 136 -17.16 4.54 12.70
CA ALA A 136 -16.67 5.35 13.80
C ALA A 136 -17.58 6.56 14.13
N GLY A 137 -18.65 6.79 13.38
CA GLY A 137 -19.50 7.98 13.51
C GLY A 137 -18.77 9.30 13.17
N ARG A 138 -17.68 9.21 12.40
CA ARG A 138 -16.79 10.32 12.04
C ARG A 138 -16.95 10.72 10.57
N THR A 139 -18.19 10.73 10.09
CA THR A 139 -18.54 11.09 8.71
C THR A 139 -18.10 12.51 8.35
N GLU A 140 -18.12 13.46 9.29
CA GLU A 140 -17.61 14.82 9.06
C GLU A 140 -16.07 14.89 8.98
N ALA A 141 -15.35 14.02 9.70
CA ALA A 141 -13.89 13.90 9.55
C ALA A 141 -13.53 13.18 8.24
N CYS A 142 -14.35 12.20 7.83
CA CYS A 142 -14.37 11.62 6.49
C CYS A 142 -14.76 12.64 5.42
N ALA A 143 -15.48 13.70 5.75
CA ALA A 143 -15.63 14.82 4.83
C ALA A 143 -14.33 15.61 4.85
N LYS A 144 -13.84 16.13 5.98
CA LYS A 144 -12.66 17.03 6.05
C LYS A 144 -11.33 16.46 5.56
N LEU A 145 -11.01 15.20 5.81
CA LEU A 145 -9.82 14.54 5.22
C LEU A 145 -9.90 14.39 3.71
N TYR A 146 -11.08 14.69 3.19
CA TYR A 146 -11.45 14.45 1.85
C TYR A 146 -12.01 15.74 1.16
N ASP A 147 -12.32 16.83 1.89
CA ASP A 147 -13.13 17.98 1.42
C ASP A 147 -12.26 19.21 1.14
N GLU A 148 -11.88 19.29 -0.13
CA GLU A 148 -11.30 20.43 -0.87
C GLU A 148 -11.21 19.96 -2.34
N ALA A 149 -12.33 19.53 -2.92
CA ALA A 149 -12.43 19.36 -4.38
C ALA A 149 -13.82 19.80 -4.82
N GLU A 150 -13.82 20.89 -5.58
CA GLU A 150 -15.00 21.63 -5.99
C GLU A 150 -16.02 20.78 -6.77
N ARG A 151 -17.28 21.21 -6.64
CA ARG A 151 -18.52 20.64 -7.15
C ARG A 151 -18.45 20.16 -8.61
N THR A 152 -18.88 18.93 -8.84
CA THR A 152 -19.84 18.60 -9.91
C THR A 152 -20.58 17.31 -9.54
N GLU A 153 -21.89 17.44 -9.34
CA GLU A 153 -22.94 16.42 -9.25
C GLU A 153 -22.59 15.00 -8.70
N ALA A 154 -23.25 14.68 -7.57
CA ALA A 154 -23.38 13.35 -6.94
C ALA A 154 -22.15 12.79 -6.19
N GLY A 155 -22.07 13.10 -4.89
CA GLY A 155 -21.87 12.10 -3.83
C GLY A 155 -20.53 11.39 -3.64
N THR A 156 -19.48 11.65 -4.44
CA THR A 156 -18.20 10.91 -4.32
C THR A 156 -16.94 11.76 -4.59
N ALA A 157 -16.86 13.00 -4.09
CA ALA A 157 -15.80 13.95 -4.46
C ALA A 157 -14.51 13.93 -3.61
N VAL A 158 -14.39 12.95 -2.71
CA VAL A 158 -13.63 13.17 -1.49
C VAL A 158 -12.24 12.49 -1.56
N LEU A 159 -12.05 11.53 -2.46
CA LEU A 159 -10.74 10.90 -2.72
C LEU A 159 -9.76 11.78 -3.49
N ALA A 160 -10.21 12.93 -3.97
CA ALA A 160 -9.46 13.76 -4.88
C ALA A 160 -8.14 14.17 -4.22
N LEU A 161 -8.11 14.85 -3.08
CA LEU A 161 -6.93 15.58 -2.58
C LEU A 161 -5.70 14.77 -2.20
N ALA A 162 -5.82 13.77 -1.33
CA ALA A 162 -4.66 13.00 -0.85
C ALA A 162 -3.94 12.28 -2.01
N THR A 163 -4.65 12.06 -3.11
CA THR A 163 -4.14 11.49 -4.34
C THR A 163 -4.15 12.50 -5.50
N ALA A 164 -4.59 13.75 -5.32
CA ALA A 164 -4.88 14.68 -6.43
C ALA A 164 -3.57 15.14 -6.99
N ASP A 165 -2.67 15.58 -6.12
CA ASP A 165 -1.35 16.02 -6.49
C ASP A 165 -0.56 14.86 -7.08
N VAL A 166 -0.61 13.70 -6.45
CA VAL A 166 0.04 12.48 -6.94
C VAL A 166 -0.49 12.04 -8.31
N ARG A 167 -1.81 12.01 -8.50
CA ARG A 167 -2.47 11.65 -9.77
C ARG A 167 -2.21 12.69 -10.84
N LYS A 168 -2.27 13.98 -10.48
CA LYS A 168 -1.97 15.10 -11.36
C LYS A 168 -0.53 15.03 -11.84
N LEU A 169 0.45 14.90 -10.93
CA LEU A 169 1.86 14.75 -11.27
C LEU A 169 2.09 13.53 -12.17
N ASN A 170 1.48 12.39 -11.85
CA ASN A 170 1.59 11.19 -12.66
C ASN A 170 0.98 11.39 -14.06
N ASN A 171 -0.20 12.00 -14.16
CA ASN A 171 -0.88 12.23 -15.44
C ASN A 171 -0.15 13.29 -16.28
N GLU A 172 0.28 14.39 -15.68
CA GLU A 172 1.12 15.41 -16.31
C GLU A 172 2.39 14.78 -16.88
N GLY A 173 3.09 13.97 -16.07
CA GLY A 173 4.30 13.26 -16.51
C GLY A 173 4.04 12.34 -17.71
N VAL A 174 2.97 11.53 -17.67
CA VAL A 174 2.61 10.66 -18.80
C VAL A 174 2.26 11.46 -20.06
N VAL A 175 1.50 12.55 -19.93
CA VAL A 175 1.13 13.41 -21.07
C VAL A 175 2.34 14.11 -21.67
N LEU A 176 3.26 14.61 -20.83
CA LEU A 176 4.52 15.21 -21.29
C LEU A 176 5.38 14.20 -22.05
N ALA A 177 5.51 12.98 -21.52
CA ALA A 177 6.22 11.90 -22.19
C ALA A 177 5.60 11.53 -23.54
N GLN A 178 4.27 11.49 -23.64
CA GLN A 178 3.56 11.27 -24.91
C GLN A 178 3.82 12.37 -25.95
N ARG A 179 4.08 13.61 -25.50
CA ARG A 179 4.46 14.74 -26.34
C ARG A 179 5.95 14.80 -26.67
N GLY A 180 6.74 13.87 -26.15
CA GLY A 180 8.20 13.80 -26.36
C GLY A 180 9.02 14.61 -25.36
N ASP A 181 8.39 15.28 -24.38
CA ASP A 181 9.10 16.01 -23.31
C ASP A 181 9.44 15.06 -22.16
N PHE A 182 10.42 14.20 -22.40
CA PHE A 182 10.77 13.15 -21.44
C PHE A 182 11.49 13.69 -20.21
N ARG A 183 12.27 14.77 -20.32
CA ARG A 183 13.02 15.29 -19.17
C ARG A 183 12.08 15.82 -18.10
N THR A 184 11.16 16.71 -18.47
CA THR A 184 10.17 17.24 -17.53
C THR A 184 9.20 16.16 -17.07
N ALA A 185 8.88 15.18 -17.92
CA ALA A 185 8.08 14.03 -17.52
C ALA A 185 8.75 13.18 -16.43
N VAL A 186 10.06 12.92 -16.53
CA VAL A 186 10.82 12.20 -15.50
C VAL A 186 10.77 12.95 -14.18
N ASP A 187 11.03 14.26 -14.18
CA ASP A 187 11.02 15.07 -12.95
C ASP A 187 9.66 14.99 -12.24
N LYS A 188 8.56 15.13 -12.99
CA LYS A 188 7.19 15.04 -12.48
C LYS A 188 6.89 13.66 -11.86
N LEU A 189 7.29 12.59 -12.54
CA LEU A 189 7.05 11.22 -12.08
C LEU A 189 7.94 10.85 -10.89
N GLN A 190 9.15 11.39 -10.80
CA GLN A 190 10.00 11.23 -9.62
C GLN A 190 9.40 11.92 -8.39
N THR A 191 8.84 13.12 -8.55
CA THR A 191 8.07 13.76 -7.47
C THR A 191 6.86 12.91 -7.08
N ALA A 192 6.10 12.39 -8.05
CA ALA A 192 4.97 11.50 -7.77
C ALA A 192 5.38 10.23 -7.02
N CYS A 193 6.52 9.63 -7.36
CA CYS A 193 7.08 8.47 -6.64
C CYS A 193 7.49 8.82 -5.21
N ALA A 194 8.02 10.03 -4.96
CA ALA A 194 8.38 10.46 -3.62
C ALA A 194 7.15 10.69 -2.73
N GLU A 195 6.08 11.25 -3.30
CA GLU A 195 4.82 11.47 -2.60
C GLU A 195 4.03 10.16 -2.37
N ALA A 196 4.07 9.23 -3.32
CA ALA A 196 3.39 7.92 -3.23
C ALA A 196 4.37 6.74 -3.41
N PRO A 197 5.24 6.51 -2.41
CA PRO A 197 6.35 5.55 -2.50
C PRO A 197 5.92 4.08 -2.43
N HIS A 198 4.63 3.79 -2.36
CA HIS A 198 4.09 2.42 -2.38
C HIS A 198 3.03 2.24 -3.48
N ASN A 199 2.97 3.15 -4.46
CA ASN A 199 2.06 3.03 -5.58
C ASN A 199 2.78 2.39 -6.79
N PRO A 200 2.58 1.09 -7.06
CA PRO A 200 3.28 0.39 -8.14
C PRO A 200 2.96 0.97 -9.53
N ARG A 201 1.79 1.60 -9.72
CA ARG A 201 1.43 2.21 -11.01
C ARG A 201 2.34 3.38 -11.35
N ILE A 202 2.57 4.25 -10.37
CA ILE A 202 3.35 5.47 -10.55
C ILE A 202 4.80 5.09 -10.81
N MET A 203 5.32 4.11 -10.05
CA MET A 203 6.65 3.55 -10.30
C MET A 203 6.75 2.95 -11.70
N MET A 204 5.80 2.12 -12.13
CA MET A 204 5.81 1.56 -13.49
C MET A 204 5.75 2.65 -14.58
N ASN A 205 5.01 3.74 -14.34
CA ASN A 205 4.98 4.87 -15.26
C ASN A 205 6.32 5.63 -15.27
N ALA A 206 6.92 5.87 -14.10
CA ALA A 206 8.25 6.46 -13.98
C ALA A 206 9.30 5.62 -14.73
N VAL A 207 9.33 4.30 -14.51
CA VAL A 207 10.22 3.37 -15.23
C VAL A 207 10.01 3.47 -16.73
N TRP A 208 8.76 3.44 -17.20
CA TRP A 208 8.46 3.57 -18.63
C TRP A 208 8.99 4.88 -19.23
N VAL A 209 8.74 6.02 -18.58
CA VAL A 209 9.20 7.34 -19.05
C VAL A 209 10.72 7.44 -19.00
N ILE A 210 11.37 6.95 -17.94
CA ILE A 210 12.82 6.94 -17.82
C ILE A 210 13.46 6.13 -18.94
N LEU A 211 12.94 4.94 -19.25
CA LEU A 211 13.47 4.13 -20.34
C LEU A 211 13.28 4.82 -21.70
N LYS A 212 12.15 5.52 -21.91
CA LYS A 212 11.93 6.33 -23.11
C LYS A 212 12.86 7.54 -23.21
N TYR A 213 13.17 8.18 -22.09
CA TYR A 213 14.18 9.23 -22.02
C TYR A 213 15.55 8.69 -22.46
N ILE A 214 15.97 7.54 -21.94
CA ILE A 214 17.27 6.90 -22.27
C ILE A 214 17.33 6.48 -23.75
N ASP A 215 16.23 5.96 -24.30
CA ASP A 215 16.14 5.63 -25.73
C ASP A 215 16.44 6.82 -26.65
N GLN A 216 16.08 8.04 -26.23
CA GLN A 216 16.25 9.25 -27.02
C GLN A 216 17.52 10.03 -26.71
N ALA A 217 17.82 10.23 -25.42
CA ALA A 217 18.93 11.08 -24.97
C ALA A 217 20.26 10.31 -24.87
N GLY A 218 20.23 8.98 -24.91
CA GLY A 218 21.39 8.13 -24.71
C GLY A 218 21.64 7.80 -23.23
N MET A 219 22.85 7.32 -22.94
CA MET A 219 23.21 6.77 -21.63
C MET A 219 23.12 7.81 -20.51
N ASP A 220 22.34 7.49 -19.48
CA ASP A 220 22.31 8.22 -18.20
C ASP A 220 22.24 7.18 -17.06
N GLU A 221 23.40 6.91 -16.46
CA GLU A 221 23.56 5.84 -15.45
C GLU A 221 22.66 6.06 -14.23
N LYS A 222 22.49 7.32 -13.79
CA LYS A 222 21.62 7.66 -12.66
C LYS A 222 20.16 7.34 -12.96
N MET A 223 19.74 7.56 -14.20
CA MET A 223 18.37 7.25 -14.64
C MET A 223 18.15 5.74 -14.77
N ILE A 224 19.15 5.00 -15.26
CA ILE A 224 19.10 3.52 -15.29
C ILE A 224 18.97 2.96 -13.86
N GLU A 225 19.76 3.45 -12.91
CA GLU A 225 19.65 3.07 -11.50
C GLU A 225 18.30 3.45 -10.88
N ALA A 226 17.76 4.63 -11.22
CA ALA A 226 16.42 5.04 -10.77
C ALA A 226 15.33 4.11 -11.32
N ALA A 227 15.38 3.79 -12.62
CA ALA A 227 14.45 2.84 -13.24
C ALA A 227 14.53 1.45 -12.58
N ARG A 228 15.73 0.97 -12.28
CA ARG A 228 15.92 -0.31 -11.57
C ARG A 228 15.26 -0.31 -10.20
N ARG A 229 15.56 0.70 -9.37
CA ARG A 229 14.98 0.83 -8.02
C ARG A 229 13.46 0.91 -8.05
N HIS A 230 12.89 1.70 -8.94
CA HIS A 230 11.44 1.81 -9.07
C HIS A 230 10.79 0.51 -9.58
N LEU A 231 11.46 -0.22 -10.48
CA LEU A 231 10.96 -1.50 -10.98
C LEU A 231 10.99 -2.59 -9.91
N GLU A 232 12.07 -2.69 -9.13
CA GLU A 232 12.18 -3.63 -8.01
C GLU A 232 11.10 -3.37 -6.96
N GLU A 233 10.87 -2.10 -6.62
CA GLU A 233 9.81 -1.73 -5.68
C GLU A 233 8.42 -1.99 -6.26
N ALA A 234 8.18 -1.70 -7.54
CA ALA A 234 6.92 -2.04 -8.18
C ALA A 234 6.66 -3.56 -8.22
N GLU A 235 7.70 -4.37 -8.41
CA GLU A 235 7.65 -5.84 -8.31
C GLU A 235 7.30 -6.32 -6.91
N ARG A 236 7.87 -5.69 -5.88
CA ARG A 236 7.58 -5.99 -4.48
C ARG A 236 6.13 -5.66 -4.12
N GLN A 237 5.61 -4.53 -4.59
CA GLN A 237 4.25 -4.05 -4.30
C GLN A 237 3.17 -4.72 -5.15
N GLY A 238 3.50 -5.13 -6.38
CA GLY A 238 2.56 -5.76 -7.31
C GLY A 238 3.13 -7.03 -7.97
N PRO A 239 3.37 -8.11 -7.21
CA PRO A 239 3.91 -9.34 -7.75
C PRO A 239 3.04 -9.88 -8.90
N GLY A 240 3.67 -10.23 -10.03
CA GLY A 240 2.96 -10.80 -11.18
C GLY A 240 2.16 -9.80 -12.02
N HIS A 241 2.27 -8.49 -11.77
CA HIS A 241 1.59 -7.49 -12.59
C HIS A 241 2.08 -7.55 -14.06
N THR A 242 1.14 -7.58 -15.02
CA THR A 242 1.42 -7.87 -16.44
C THR A 242 2.41 -6.92 -17.10
N ARG A 243 2.38 -5.62 -16.76
CA ARG A 243 3.28 -4.60 -17.29
C ARG A 243 4.75 -4.77 -16.87
N ILE A 244 4.99 -5.40 -15.72
CA ILE A 244 6.33 -5.50 -15.13
C ILE A 244 7.29 -6.28 -16.03
N ALA A 245 6.84 -7.41 -16.57
CA ALA A 245 7.67 -8.26 -17.43
C ALA A 245 8.21 -7.48 -18.64
N GLY A 246 7.37 -6.64 -19.26
CA GLY A 246 7.77 -5.79 -20.38
C GLY A 246 8.77 -4.70 -19.97
N LEU A 247 8.55 -4.05 -18.82
CA LEU A 247 9.48 -3.02 -18.31
C LEU A 247 10.85 -3.62 -17.95
N ARG A 248 10.86 -4.81 -17.34
CA ARG A 248 12.09 -5.54 -17.03
C ARG A 248 12.87 -5.93 -18.27
N LEU A 249 12.18 -6.40 -19.32
CA LEU A 249 12.82 -6.72 -20.58
C LEU A 249 13.46 -5.47 -21.22
N HIS A 250 12.74 -4.35 -21.21
CA HIS A 250 13.23 -3.10 -21.77
C HIS A 250 14.42 -2.54 -20.97
N LEU A 251 14.39 -2.59 -19.64
CA LEU A 251 15.54 -2.20 -18.81
C LEU A 251 16.79 -3.04 -19.13
N LYS A 252 16.64 -4.37 -19.27
CA LYS A 252 17.75 -5.26 -19.64
C LYS A 252 18.33 -4.96 -21.02
N ASP A 253 17.49 -4.61 -21.99
CA ASP A 253 17.95 -4.19 -23.32
C ASP A 253 18.80 -2.91 -23.23
N VAL A 254 18.31 -1.91 -22.49
CA VAL A 254 19.03 -0.66 -22.23
C VAL A 254 20.38 -0.93 -21.53
N GLU A 255 20.40 -1.74 -20.47
CA GLU A 255 21.62 -2.11 -19.75
C GLU A 255 22.63 -2.82 -20.67
N SER A 256 22.15 -3.74 -21.52
CA SER A 256 22.99 -4.47 -22.48
C SER A 256 23.57 -3.56 -23.55
N ARG A 257 22.76 -2.62 -24.09
CA ARG A 257 23.19 -1.63 -25.10
C ARG A 257 24.35 -0.76 -24.62
N PHE A 258 24.40 -0.45 -23.32
CA PHE A 258 25.44 0.39 -22.72
C PHE A 258 26.52 -0.40 -21.98
N GLY A 259 26.53 -1.73 -22.07
CA GLY A 259 27.55 -2.57 -21.43
C GLY A 259 27.49 -2.55 -19.89
N ILE A 260 26.35 -2.17 -19.31
CA ILE A 260 26.14 -2.19 -17.86
C ILE A 260 25.77 -3.62 -17.49
N GLN A 261 26.77 -4.45 -17.21
CA GLN A 261 26.57 -5.79 -16.64
C GLN A 261 26.78 -5.75 -15.12
N ARG A 262 25.75 -6.10 -14.35
CA ARG A 262 25.87 -6.53 -12.95
C ARG A 262 24.92 -7.67 -12.68
#